data_AF-X0ZDE8-F1
#
_entry.id   AF-X0ZDE8-F1
#
_cell.length_a   1.000
_cell.length_b   1.000
_cell.length_c   1.000
_cell.angle_alpha   90.00
_cell.angle_beta   90.00
_cell.angle_gamma   90.00
#
_symmetry.space_group_name_H-M   'P 1'
#
loop_
_entity.id
_entity.type
_entity.pdbx_description
1 polymer ?
#
loop_
_entity_poly.entity_id
_entity_poly.type
_entity_poly.pdbx_seq_one_letter_code
_entity_poly.pdbx_strand_id
1 'polypeptide(L)'
;MKWIYKILFSSLICFVLIIVSCASLVIFAQQQIASEIGIEGIWQGELKVPGTVLRIVFKISKNPDGTLTATLDSPDQGVTDIPVEEVIFIDNTLRLEVKSAGVVFEGKVGEDFLVIEGEWKQSGGVFPLTLKRVDKAVEMLRPQVPKKPYPYIEEELVYENKEA
;
A
#
# COMPACT_ATOMS: atom_id res chain seq x y z
N MET A 1 60.95 42.81 -1.96
CA MET A 1 59.55 43.13 -1.58
C MET A 1 58.52 42.54 -2.56
N LYS A 2 58.46 42.90 -3.84
CA LYS A 2 57.41 42.46 -4.79
C LYS A 2 57.34 40.94 -5.08
N TRP A 3 58.43 40.19 -4.93
CA TRP A 3 58.47 38.73 -5.17
C TRP A 3 57.81 37.92 -4.04
N ILE A 4 57.97 38.36 -2.79
CA ILE A 4 57.40 37.73 -1.60
C ILE A 4 55.86 37.88 -1.60
N TYR A 5 55.34 39.05 -2.00
CA TYR A 5 53.90 39.25 -2.15
C TYR A 5 53.27 38.34 -3.22
N LYS A 6 53.97 38.00 -4.31
CA LYS A 6 53.44 37.07 -5.32
C LYS A 6 53.31 35.64 -4.80
N ILE A 7 54.27 35.18 -4.01
CA ILE A 7 54.26 33.84 -3.40
C ILE A 7 53.18 33.75 -2.31
N LEU A 8 53.09 34.79 -1.45
CA LEU A 8 52.06 34.88 -0.42
C LEU A 8 50.64 35.00 -1.01
N PHE A 9 50.45 35.75 -2.10
CA PHE A 9 49.16 35.90 -2.76
C PHE A 9 48.73 34.61 -3.49
N SER A 10 49.68 33.89 -4.10
CA SER A 10 49.41 32.58 -4.74
C SER A 10 49.09 31.48 -3.72
N SER A 11 49.73 31.49 -2.55
CA SER A 11 49.46 30.55 -1.46
C SER A 11 48.08 30.81 -0.81
N LEU A 12 47.68 32.07 -0.67
CA LEU A 12 46.37 32.47 -0.16
C LEU A 12 45.22 32.09 -1.13
N ILE A 13 45.45 32.21 -2.44
CA ILE A 13 44.47 31.81 -3.48
C ILE A 13 44.26 30.29 -3.49
N CYS A 14 45.31 29.48 -3.37
CA CYS A 14 45.18 28.02 -3.25
C CYS A 14 44.42 27.60 -1.99
N PHE A 15 44.64 28.27 -0.86
CA PHE A 15 43.94 27.96 0.39
C PHE A 15 42.44 28.28 0.31
N VAL A 16 42.08 29.39 -0.33
CA VAL A 16 40.66 29.76 -0.58
C VAL A 16 40.00 28.78 -1.57
N LEU A 17 40.71 28.35 -2.62
CA LEU A 17 40.19 27.37 -3.59
C LEU A 17 39.97 25.99 -2.97
N ILE A 18 40.84 25.55 -2.06
CA ILE A 18 40.69 24.27 -1.34
C ILE A 18 39.51 24.33 -0.35
N ILE A 19 39.29 25.45 0.33
CA ILE A 19 38.14 25.64 1.24
C ILE A 19 36.82 25.68 0.46
N VAL A 20 36.77 26.35 -0.70
CA VAL A 20 35.57 26.40 -1.56
C VAL A 20 35.25 25.04 -2.20
N SER A 21 36.27 24.27 -2.57
CA SER A 21 36.13 22.88 -3.06
C SER A 21 35.65 21.91 -1.97
N CYS A 22 36.00 22.16 -0.70
CA CYS A 22 35.57 21.31 0.41
C CYS A 22 34.12 21.62 0.82
N ALA A 23 33.71 22.90 0.76
CA ALA A 23 32.33 23.33 1.05
C ALA A 23 31.29 22.85 0.02
N SER A 24 31.71 22.62 -1.24
CA SER A 24 30.83 22.13 -2.31
C SER A 24 30.58 20.61 -2.27
N LEU A 25 31.41 19.85 -1.54
CA LEU A 25 31.21 18.41 -1.32
C LEU A 25 30.20 18.07 -0.21
N VAL A 26 29.89 19.02 0.68
CA VAL A 26 28.98 18.77 1.83
C VAL A 26 27.50 18.89 1.43
N ILE A 27 27.19 19.63 0.37
CA ILE A 27 25.79 19.92 -0.05
C ILE A 27 25.13 18.73 -0.77
N PHE A 28 25.91 17.81 -1.35
CA PHE A 28 25.38 16.62 -2.01
C PHE A 28 24.97 15.48 -1.05
N ALA A 29 25.36 15.54 0.22
CA ALA A 29 25.13 14.46 1.18
C ALA A 29 23.76 14.53 1.90
N GLN A 30 22.99 15.59 1.67
CA GLN A 30 21.63 15.74 2.19
C GLN A 30 20.59 15.51 1.10
N GLN A 31 20.70 14.43 0.33
CA GLN A 31 19.53 13.92 -0.37
C GLN A 31 18.66 13.20 0.66
N GLN A 32 17.78 14.01 1.21
CA GLN A 32 16.75 13.68 2.19
C GLN A 32 16.06 12.37 1.80
N ILE A 33 16.14 11.36 2.68
CA ILE A 33 15.28 10.17 2.63
C ILE A 33 13.87 10.65 2.97
N ALA A 34 13.22 11.31 2.02
CA ALA A 34 11.78 11.38 2.02
C ALA A 34 11.33 9.98 1.63
N SER A 35 10.69 9.27 2.55
CA SER A 35 9.84 8.14 2.18
C SER A 35 8.74 8.73 1.28
N GLU A 36 8.97 8.68 -0.03
CA GLU A 36 7.95 9.00 -1.02
C GLU A 36 6.77 8.07 -0.71
N ILE A 37 5.61 8.63 -0.37
CA ILE A 37 4.40 7.85 -0.12
C ILE A 37 4.05 7.24 -1.47
N GLY A 38 4.37 5.96 -1.65
CA GLY A 38 4.13 5.22 -2.88
C GLY A 38 2.72 4.65 -2.96
N ILE A 39 2.46 3.87 -4.01
CA ILE A 39 1.17 3.21 -4.23
C ILE A 39 0.96 1.99 -3.32
N GLU A 40 2.03 1.47 -2.74
CA GLU A 40 2.04 0.37 -1.77
C GLU A 40 1.18 0.71 -0.55
N GLY A 41 0.39 -0.24 -0.07
CA GLY A 41 -0.49 -0.06 1.08
C GLY A 41 -1.83 -0.76 0.92
N ILE A 42 -2.74 -0.47 1.84
CA ILE A 42 -4.09 -1.03 1.85
C ILE A 42 -5.06 0.03 1.35
N TRP A 43 -5.83 -0.33 0.33
CA TRP A 43 -6.77 0.53 -0.35
C TRP A 43 -8.17 -0.06 -0.24
N GLN A 44 -9.08 0.66 0.41
CA GLN A 44 -10.43 0.18 0.68
C GLN A 44 -11.48 1.09 0.06
N GLY A 45 -12.51 0.51 -0.56
CA GLY A 45 -13.64 1.25 -1.10
C GLY A 45 -14.96 0.50 -0.95
N GLU A 46 -16.06 1.21 -1.16
CA GLU A 46 -17.41 0.64 -1.20
C GLU A 46 -17.88 0.58 -2.66
N LEU A 47 -17.91 -0.64 -3.19
CA LEU A 47 -18.42 -0.92 -4.52
C LEU A 47 -19.95 -1.06 -4.48
N LYS A 48 -20.64 -0.17 -5.17
CA LYS A 48 -22.10 -0.21 -5.30
C LYS A 48 -22.47 -0.93 -6.59
N VAL A 49 -23.11 -2.08 -6.47
CA VAL A 49 -23.66 -2.85 -7.60
C VAL A 49 -25.18 -2.99 -7.42
N PRO A 50 -25.95 -3.42 -8.44
CA PRO A 50 -27.39 -3.60 -8.29
C PRO A 50 -27.72 -4.53 -7.13
N GLY A 51 -28.46 -4.01 -6.14
CA GLY A 51 -28.97 -4.77 -5.01
C GLY A 51 -28.02 -4.96 -3.83
N THR A 52 -26.76 -4.53 -3.90
CA THR A 52 -25.82 -4.66 -2.76
C THR A 52 -24.67 -3.65 -2.80
N VAL A 53 -24.04 -3.45 -1.64
CA VAL A 53 -22.80 -2.69 -1.48
C VAL A 53 -21.76 -3.64 -0.92
N LEU A 54 -20.60 -3.71 -1.57
CA LEU A 54 -19.50 -4.60 -1.21
C LEU A 54 -18.28 -3.77 -0.84
N ARG A 55 -17.68 -4.04 0.31
CA ARG A 55 -16.36 -3.53 0.63
C ARG A 55 -15.32 -4.29 -0.16
N ILE A 56 -14.50 -3.53 -0.88
CA ILE A 56 -13.40 -4.02 -1.69
C ILE A 56 -12.11 -3.53 -1.05
N VAL A 57 -11.16 -4.45 -0.86
CA VAL A 57 -9.85 -4.13 -0.29
C VAL A 57 -8.77 -4.64 -1.25
N PHE A 58 -7.92 -3.74 -1.73
CA PHE A 58 -6.68 -4.10 -2.40
C PHE A 58 -5.50 -3.92 -1.44
N LYS A 59 -4.66 -4.94 -1.32
CA LYS A 59 -3.39 -4.87 -0.59
C LYS A 59 -2.27 -4.85 -1.62
N ILE A 60 -1.60 -3.71 -1.79
CA ILE A 60 -0.55 -3.52 -2.79
C ILE A 60 0.81 -3.55 -2.09
N SER A 61 1.73 -4.34 -2.61
CA SER A 61 3.10 -4.47 -2.12
C SER A 61 4.10 -4.31 -3.26
N LYS A 62 5.35 -4.00 -2.91
CA LYS A 62 6.46 -3.93 -3.86
C LYS A 62 7.49 -5.00 -3.55
N ASN A 63 7.85 -5.77 -4.54
CA ASN A 63 8.88 -6.78 -4.46
C ASN A 63 10.28 -6.15 -4.42
N PRO A 64 11.32 -6.88 -3.98
CA PRO A 64 12.69 -6.39 -3.97
C PRO A 64 13.24 -5.96 -5.34
N ASP A 65 12.71 -6.53 -6.43
CA ASP A 65 13.05 -6.18 -7.81
C ASP A 65 12.32 -4.91 -8.32
N GLY A 66 11.49 -4.30 -7.48
CA GLY A 66 10.71 -3.11 -7.77
C GLY A 66 9.36 -3.37 -8.44
N THR A 67 9.02 -4.63 -8.76
CA THR A 67 7.70 -4.99 -9.32
C THR A 67 6.61 -4.86 -8.26
N LEU A 68 5.40 -4.47 -8.68
CA LEU A 68 4.23 -4.40 -7.80
C LEU A 68 3.49 -5.74 -7.79
N THR A 69 2.98 -6.10 -6.63
CA THR A 69 2.07 -7.23 -6.42
C THR A 69 0.86 -6.76 -5.65
N ALA A 70 -0.27 -7.44 -5.82
CA ALA A 70 -1.45 -7.13 -5.02
C ALA A 70 -2.34 -8.34 -4.76
N THR A 71 -3.14 -8.24 -3.71
CA THR A 71 -4.27 -9.13 -3.46
C THR A 71 -5.57 -8.34 -3.30
N LEU A 72 -6.68 -9.01 -3.57
CA LEU A 72 -8.05 -8.51 -3.42
C LEU A 72 -8.78 -9.29 -2.32
N ASP A 73 -9.41 -8.56 -1.40
CA ASP A 73 -10.41 -9.10 -0.49
C ASP A 73 -11.80 -8.49 -0.80
N SER A 74 -12.83 -9.30 -0.60
CA SER A 74 -14.22 -8.87 -0.48
C SER A 74 -14.77 -9.39 0.84
N PRO A 75 -14.55 -8.67 1.96
CA PRO A 75 -14.94 -9.12 3.28
C PRO A 75 -16.42 -9.47 3.36
N ASP A 76 -17.31 -8.68 2.76
CA ASP A 76 -18.76 -8.91 2.82
C ASP A 76 -19.19 -10.22 2.12
N GLN A 77 -18.36 -10.75 1.22
CA GLN A 77 -18.55 -12.06 0.59
C GLN A 77 -17.75 -13.17 1.28
N GLY A 78 -16.91 -12.84 2.26
CA GLY A 78 -16.04 -13.79 2.96
C GLY A 78 -14.89 -14.30 2.10
N VAL A 79 -14.47 -13.53 1.09
CA VAL A 79 -13.38 -13.89 0.19
C VAL A 79 -12.15 -13.02 0.50
N THR A 80 -10.99 -13.64 0.62
CA THR A 80 -9.73 -12.97 0.99
C THR A 80 -8.57 -13.48 0.14
N ASP A 81 -7.56 -12.64 -0.01
CA ASP A 81 -6.26 -12.93 -0.63
C ASP A 81 -6.36 -13.48 -2.06
N ILE A 82 -7.33 -13.01 -2.84
CA ILE A 82 -7.40 -13.32 -4.27
C ILE A 82 -6.19 -12.65 -4.95
N PRO A 83 -5.34 -13.38 -5.68
CA PRO A 83 -4.23 -12.78 -6.40
C PRO A 83 -4.71 -11.79 -7.45
N VAL A 84 -4.05 -10.63 -7.53
CA VAL A 84 -4.16 -9.71 -8.67
C VAL A 84 -3.04 -10.05 -9.64
N GLU A 85 -3.38 -10.63 -10.79
CA GLU A 85 -2.39 -11.14 -11.75
C GLU A 85 -1.68 -10.02 -12.53
N GLU A 86 -2.25 -8.82 -12.61
CA GLU A 86 -1.62 -7.68 -13.27
C GLU A 86 -1.77 -6.41 -12.43
N VAL A 87 -0.63 -5.79 -12.09
CA VAL A 87 -0.55 -4.53 -11.36
C VAL A 87 0.31 -3.57 -12.15
N ILE A 88 -0.31 -2.55 -12.75
CA ILE A 88 0.37 -1.52 -13.54
C ILE A 88 0.11 -0.17 -12.87
N PHE A 89 1.18 0.56 -12.59
CA PHE A 89 1.09 1.93 -12.07
C PHE A 89 1.99 2.84 -12.89
N ILE A 90 1.39 3.70 -13.70
CA ILE A 90 2.07 4.61 -14.65
C ILE A 90 1.33 5.94 -14.64
N ASP A 91 2.04 7.07 -14.58
CA ASP A 91 1.46 8.42 -14.65
C ASP A 91 0.28 8.64 -13.68
N ASN A 92 0.45 8.23 -12.43
CA ASN A 92 -0.58 8.25 -11.36
C ASN A 92 -1.86 7.47 -11.71
N THR A 93 -1.82 6.59 -12.71
CA THR A 93 -2.93 5.71 -13.08
C THR A 93 -2.61 4.29 -12.65
N LEU A 94 -3.43 3.75 -11.76
CA LEU A 94 -3.34 2.38 -11.28
C LEU A 94 -4.33 1.52 -12.07
N ARG A 95 -3.83 0.42 -12.62
CA ARG A 95 -4.60 -0.66 -13.22
C ARG A 95 -4.34 -1.96 -12.46
N LEU A 96 -5.42 -2.61 -12.04
CA LEU A 96 -5.42 -3.91 -11.36
C LEU A 96 -6.31 -4.88 -12.13
N GLU A 97 -5.79 -6.06 -12.48
CA GLU A 97 -6.57 -7.12 -13.14
C GLU A 97 -6.59 -8.38 -12.29
N VAL A 98 -7.79 -8.86 -11.99
CA VAL A 98 -8.04 -10.14 -11.32
C VAL A 98 -8.69 -11.09 -12.31
N LYS A 99 -7.86 -11.86 -12.99
CA LYS A 99 -8.24 -12.75 -14.11
C LYS A 99 -9.16 -13.86 -13.62
N SER A 100 -8.89 -14.42 -12.45
CA SER A 100 -9.73 -15.45 -11.82
C SER A 100 -11.18 -15.02 -11.59
N ALA A 101 -11.44 -13.72 -11.43
CA ALA A 101 -12.78 -13.15 -11.18
C ALA A 101 -13.33 -12.35 -12.38
N GLY A 102 -12.56 -12.22 -13.47
CA GLY A 102 -12.91 -11.38 -14.61
C GLY A 102 -13.09 -9.91 -14.25
N VAL A 103 -12.28 -9.42 -13.31
CA VAL A 103 -12.36 -8.05 -12.77
C VAL A 103 -11.21 -7.21 -13.28
N VAL A 104 -11.51 -5.97 -13.62
CA VAL A 104 -10.54 -4.92 -13.90
C VAL A 104 -10.89 -3.69 -13.08
N PHE A 105 -9.94 -3.16 -12.32
CA PHE A 105 -10.03 -1.82 -11.73
C PHE A 105 -9.02 -0.89 -12.40
N GLU A 106 -9.47 0.30 -12.78
CA GLU A 106 -8.59 1.35 -13.31
C GLU A 106 -8.96 2.68 -12.69
N GLY A 107 -7.99 3.37 -12.10
CA GLY A 107 -8.24 4.61 -11.39
C GLY A 107 -7.03 5.52 -11.29
N LYS A 108 -7.30 6.81 -11.08
CA LYS A 108 -6.30 7.85 -10.91
C LYS A 108 -6.05 8.11 -9.43
N VAL A 109 -4.78 8.08 -9.05
CA VAL A 109 -4.31 8.32 -7.68
C VAL A 109 -4.16 9.83 -7.47
N GLY A 110 -4.71 10.35 -6.37
CA GLY A 110 -4.54 11.73 -5.94
C GLY A 110 -3.08 12.05 -5.61
N GLU A 111 -2.70 13.33 -5.67
CA GLU A 111 -1.33 13.78 -5.39
C GLU A 111 -0.86 13.46 -3.97
N ASP A 112 -1.80 13.33 -3.02
CA ASP A 112 -1.55 12.98 -1.62
C ASP A 112 -1.45 11.47 -1.38
N PHE A 113 -1.70 10.64 -2.40
CA PHE A 113 -1.77 9.18 -2.31
C PHE A 113 -2.78 8.70 -1.25
N LEU A 114 -3.83 9.45 -0.94
CA LEU A 114 -4.86 9.06 0.02
C LEU A 114 -6.12 8.51 -0.64
N VAL A 115 -6.36 8.86 -1.91
CA VAL A 115 -7.56 8.49 -2.67
C VAL A 115 -7.19 8.00 -4.07
N ILE A 116 -7.89 6.97 -4.56
CA ILE A 116 -7.90 6.56 -5.96
C ILE A 116 -9.34 6.62 -6.46
N GLU A 117 -9.59 7.42 -7.48
CA GLU A 117 -10.89 7.50 -8.15
C GLU A 117 -10.84 6.69 -9.44
N GLY A 118 -11.74 5.72 -9.58
CA GLY A 118 -11.69 4.83 -10.73
C GLY A 118 -12.99 4.09 -11.02
N GLU A 119 -12.85 3.13 -11.92
CA GLU A 119 -13.92 2.26 -12.37
C GLU A 119 -13.57 0.80 -12.10
N TRP A 120 -14.55 0.08 -11.57
CA TRP A 120 -14.58 -1.37 -11.47
C TRP A 120 -15.35 -1.94 -12.66
N LYS A 121 -14.76 -2.88 -13.39
CA LYS A 121 -15.33 -3.54 -14.56
C LYS A 121 -15.40 -5.04 -14.30
N GLN A 122 -16.59 -5.61 -14.40
CA GLN A 122 -16.81 -7.05 -14.21
C GLN A 122 -18.05 -7.52 -14.97
N SER A 123 -17.92 -8.64 -15.69
CA SER A 123 -19.04 -9.27 -16.44
C SER A 123 -19.78 -8.31 -17.38
N GLY A 124 -19.07 -7.35 -17.98
CA GLY A 124 -19.64 -6.31 -18.85
C GLY A 124 -20.27 -5.11 -18.13
N GLY A 125 -20.40 -5.16 -16.81
CA GLY A 125 -20.79 -4.01 -16.00
C GLY A 125 -19.61 -3.09 -15.70
N VAL A 126 -19.89 -1.79 -15.56
CA VAL A 126 -18.93 -0.75 -15.15
C VAL A 126 -19.54 0.00 -13.97
N PHE A 127 -18.80 0.08 -12.87
CA PHE A 127 -19.24 0.70 -11.63
C PHE A 127 -18.17 1.64 -11.11
N PRO A 128 -18.51 2.88 -10.69
CA PRO A 128 -17.53 3.75 -10.05
C PRO A 128 -17.09 3.16 -8.72
N LEU A 129 -15.79 3.23 -8.44
CA LEU A 129 -15.19 2.80 -7.19
C LEU A 129 -14.14 3.80 -6.76
N THR A 130 -14.34 4.40 -5.60
CA THR A 130 -13.34 5.23 -4.93
C THR A 130 -12.69 4.42 -3.84
N LEU A 131 -11.37 4.25 -3.94
CA LEU A 131 -10.55 3.62 -2.91
C LEU A 131 -9.90 4.69 -2.04
N LYS A 132 -9.84 4.44 -0.73
CA LYS A 132 -9.15 5.27 0.25
C LYS A 132 -8.06 4.45 0.91
N ARG A 133 -6.92 5.07 1.17
CA ARG A 133 -5.84 4.46 1.92
C ARG A 133 -6.26 4.24 3.37
N VAL A 134 -5.97 3.06 3.91
CA VAL A 134 -6.22 2.69 5.32
C VAL A 134 -5.00 2.00 5.92
N ASP A 135 -4.80 2.13 7.23
CA ASP A 135 -3.69 1.45 7.93
C ASP A 135 -3.98 -0.05 8.15
N LYS A 136 -5.27 -0.39 8.30
CA LYS A 136 -5.74 -1.75 8.51
C LYS A 136 -7.09 -1.96 7.82
N ALA A 137 -7.19 -3.05 7.05
CA ALA A 137 -8.44 -3.47 6.45
C ALA A 137 -9.46 -3.89 7.52
N VAL A 138 -10.74 -3.58 7.32
CA VAL A 138 -11.80 -4.05 8.21
C VAL A 138 -12.06 -5.53 7.94
N GLU A 139 -11.52 -6.39 8.79
CA GLU A 139 -11.83 -7.82 8.79
C GLU A 139 -13.27 -8.04 9.30
N MET A 140 -14.04 -8.90 8.62
CA MET A 140 -15.31 -9.36 9.20
C MET A 140 -15.03 -10.21 10.43
N LEU A 141 -15.34 -9.68 11.61
CA LEU A 141 -15.38 -10.45 12.85
C LEU A 141 -16.52 -11.47 12.74
N ARG A 142 -16.20 -12.72 12.41
CA ARG A 142 -17.09 -13.87 12.55
C ARG A 142 -16.73 -14.62 13.84
N PRO A 143 -17.20 -14.22 15.03
CA PRO A 143 -17.01 -15.02 16.23
C PRO A 143 -17.75 -16.36 16.04
N GLN A 144 -17.01 -17.40 15.69
CA GLN A 144 -17.54 -18.76 15.52
C GLN A 144 -17.98 -19.35 16.86
N VAL A 145 -17.47 -18.80 17.97
CA VAL A 145 -17.89 -19.18 19.32
C VAL A 145 -19.00 -18.24 19.77
N PRO A 146 -20.25 -18.71 19.86
CA PRO A 146 -21.32 -17.93 20.47
C PRO A 146 -20.94 -17.60 21.92
N LYS A 147 -21.23 -16.37 22.36
CA LYS A 147 -20.97 -15.93 23.74
C LYS A 147 -22.13 -16.31 24.65
N LYS A 148 -21.82 -16.81 25.85
CA LYS A 148 -22.83 -17.07 26.89
C LYS A 148 -23.57 -15.78 27.29
N PRO A 149 -24.84 -15.86 27.75
CA PRO A 149 -25.62 -17.09 27.98
C PRO A 149 -26.21 -17.67 26.70
N TYR A 150 -26.18 -18.99 26.57
CA TYR A 150 -26.81 -19.68 25.44
C TYR A 150 -28.34 -19.75 25.62
N PRO A 151 -29.12 -19.79 24.52
CA PRO A 151 -30.59 -19.92 24.59
C PRO A 151 -31.06 -21.34 24.98
N TYR A 152 -30.13 -22.24 25.32
CA TYR A 152 -30.37 -23.60 25.76
C TYR A 152 -29.67 -23.85 27.09
N ILE A 153 -30.20 -24.80 27.85
CA ILE A 153 -29.63 -25.24 29.13
C ILE A 153 -28.41 -26.11 28.84
N GLU A 154 -27.31 -25.89 29.57
CA GLU A 154 -26.12 -26.72 29.51
C GLU A 154 -26.16 -27.73 30.66
N GLU A 155 -25.90 -29.00 30.37
CA GLU A 155 -25.69 -30.06 31.36
C GLU A 155 -24.32 -30.71 31.10
N GLU A 156 -23.51 -30.84 32.15
CA GLU A 156 -22.23 -31.52 32.09
C GLU A 156 -22.45 -33.03 32.29
N LEU A 157 -22.17 -33.82 31.25
CA LEU A 157 -22.33 -35.27 31.29
C LEU A 157 -20.96 -35.94 31.46
N VAL A 158 -20.86 -36.79 32.48
CA VAL A 158 -19.71 -37.67 32.70
C VAL A 158 -20.15 -39.10 32.41
N TYR A 159 -19.40 -39.79 31.54
CA TYR A 159 -19.59 -41.21 31.28
C TYR A 159 -18.34 -41.98 31.69
N GLU A 160 -18.54 -43.15 32.29
CA GLU A 160 -17.46 -44.08 32.62
C GLU A 160 -17.24 -44.99 31.40
N ASN A 161 -16.03 -44.97 30.82
CA ASN A 161 -15.66 -45.93 29.76
C ASN A 161 -15.16 -47.22 30.40
N LYS A 162 -15.95 -48.29 30.32
CA LYS A 162 -15.67 -49.57 31.01
C LYS A 162 -14.80 -50.56 30.20
N GLU A 163 -14.36 -50.18 29.01
CA GLU A 163 -13.44 -51.00 28.20
C GLU A 163 -12.24 -50.16 27.72
N ALA A 164 -11.19 -50.12 28.54
CA ALA A 164 -9.84 -49.71 28.18
C ALA A 164 -8.86 -50.82 28.55
#